data_AF-A0A7V3QLA5-F1
#
_entry.id   AF-A0A7V3QLA5-F1
#
_cell.length_a   1.000
_cell.length_b   1.000
_cell.length_c   1.000
_cell.angle_alpha   90.00
_cell.angle_beta   90.00
_cell.angle_gamma   90.00
#
_symmetry.space_group_name_H-M   'P 1'
#
loop_
_entity.id
_entity.type
_entity.pdbx_description
1 polymer ?
#
loop_
_entity_poly.entity_id
_entity_poly.type
_entity_poly.pdbx_seq_one_letter_code
_entity_poly.pdbx_strand_id
1 'polypeptide(L)'
;MDNNLLQLILKKLEEIDERVKKIESGAIKIEKKEEEEEKDPLFFKALKIVEKREETPASFLAKELGIDQKRAEKILDQLAYAGYGETYWGEA
;
A
#
# COMPACT_ATOMS: atom_id res chain seq x y z
N MET A 1 -32.55 28.19 -26.48
CA MET A 1 -31.36 27.50 -25.93
C MET A 1 -31.51 27.49 -24.43
N ASP A 2 -31.40 26.31 -23.84
CA ASP A 2 -31.94 25.98 -22.53
C ASP A 2 -31.18 26.69 -21.39
N ASN A 3 -31.71 27.82 -20.95
CA ASN A 3 -31.18 28.60 -19.83
C ASN A 3 -31.02 27.75 -18.55
N ASN A 4 -31.90 26.75 -18.39
CA ASN A 4 -31.85 25.78 -17.29
C ASN A 4 -30.61 24.87 -17.34
N LEU A 5 -30.13 24.52 -18.54
CA LEU A 5 -28.94 23.70 -18.70
C LEU A 5 -27.69 24.48 -18.29
N LEU A 6 -27.61 25.75 -18.70
CA LEU A 6 -26.51 26.64 -18.30
C LEU A 6 -26.47 26.84 -16.78
N GLN A 7 -27.62 27.05 -16.14
CA GLN A 7 -27.71 27.14 -14.67
C GLN A 7 -27.26 25.84 -13.98
N LEU A 8 -27.64 24.69 -14.53
CA LEU A 8 -27.23 23.39 -13.99
C LEU A 8 -25.71 23.16 -14.10
N ILE A 9 -25.12 23.58 -15.23
CA ILE A 9 -23.68 23.49 -15.47
C ILE A 9 -22.91 24.40 -14.50
N LEU A 10 -23.35 25.65 -14.34
CA LEU A 10 -22.72 26.59 -13.40
C LEU A 10 -22.75 26.06 -11.97
N LYS A 11 -23.90 25.55 -11.52
CA LYS A 11 -24.03 24.96 -10.19
C LYS A 11 -23.09 23.76 -9.99
N LYS A 12 -22.96 22.89 -11.00
CA LYS A 12 -22.01 21.76 -10.93
C LYS A 12 -20.55 22.20 -10.90
N LEU A 13 -20.21 23.30 -11.58
CA LEU A 13 -18.85 23.84 -11.55
C LEU A 13 -18.51 24.43 -10.17
N GLU A 14 -19.46 25.12 -9.53
CA GLU A 14 -19.31 25.61 -8.15
C GLU A 14 -19.13 24.46 -7.16
N GLU A 15 -19.95 23.40 -7.27
CA GLU A 15 -19.82 22.20 -6.41
C GLU A 15 -18.45 21.51 -6.58
N ILE A 16 -17.87 21.52 -7.79
CA ILE A 16 -16.53 20.97 -8.03
C ILE A 16 -15.46 21.87 -7.40
N ASP A 17 -15.56 23.18 -7.59
CA ASP A 17 -14.59 24.15 -7.03
C ASP A 17 -14.55 24.08 -5.50
N GLU A 18 -15.70 23.97 -4.83
CA GLU A 18 -15.75 23.78 -3.38
C GLU A 18 -15.10 22.47 -2.91
N ARG A 19 -15.29 21.39 -3.67
CA ARG A 19 -14.67 20.09 -3.37
C ARG A 19 -13.15 20.14 -3.55
N VAL A 20 -12.68 20.80 -4.60
CA VAL A 20 -11.24 20.99 -4.86
C VAL A 20 -10.62 21.84 -3.77
N LYS A 21 -11.23 22.97 -3.38
CA LYS A 21 -10.76 23.80 -2.26
C LYS A 21 -10.65 23.03 -0.95
N LYS A 22 -11.55 22.11 -0.65
CA LYS A 22 -11.49 21.25 0.55
C LYS A 22 -10.32 20.24 0.50
N ILE A 23 -9.96 19.77 -0.69
CA ILE A 23 -8.78 18.90 -0.90
C ILE A 23 -7.50 19.73 -0.75
N GLU A 24 -7.41 20.88 -1.42
CA GLU A 24 -6.22 21.75 -1.44
C GLU A 24 -5.92 22.38 -0.07
N SER A 25 -6.96 22.74 0.70
CA SER A 25 -6.80 23.28 2.06
C SER A 25 -6.34 22.25 3.10
N GLY A 26 -6.15 20.98 2.71
CA GLY A 26 -5.75 19.90 3.62
C GLY A 26 -6.82 19.53 4.66
N ALA A 27 -8.05 20.06 4.53
CA ALA A 27 -9.17 19.74 5.40
C ALA A 27 -9.64 18.30 5.21
N ILE A 28 -9.41 17.73 4.02
CA ILE A 28 -9.54 16.31 3.78
C ILE A 28 -8.14 15.71 3.99
N LYS A 29 -7.85 15.28 5.21
CA LYS A 29 -6.87 14.20 5.38
C LYS A 29 -7.45 13.03 4.60
N ILE A 30 -6.91 12.78 3.41
CA ILE A 30 -6.98 11.45 2.84
C ILE A 30 -6.13 10.63 3.79
N GLU A 31 -6.75 10.19 4.89
CA GLU A 31 -6.28 9.04 5.63
C GLU A 31 -6.26 7.95 4.57
N LYS A 32 -5.09 7.77 3.92
CA LYS A 32 -4.71 6.43 3.54
C LYS A 32 -5.03 5.64 4.79
N LYS A 33 -6.04 4.78 4.70
CA LYS A 33 -6.05 3.59 5.52
C LYS A 33 -4.73 2.90 5.19
N GLU A 34 -3.65 3.34 5.83
CA GLU A 34 -2.72 2.43 6.44
C GLU A 34 -3.64 1.68 7.41
N GLU A 35 -4.35 0.68 6.88
CA GLU A 35 -4.58 -0.51 7.68
C GLU A 35 -3.17 -0.81 8.18
N GLU A 36 -2.90 -0.48 9.46
CA GLU A 36 -1.81 -1.10 10.18
C GLU A 36 -2.10 -2.59 10.09
N GLU A 37 -1.76 -3.20 8.95
CA GLU A 37 -1.77 -4.63 8.80
C GLU A 37 -0.83 -5.09 9.90
N GLU A 38 -1.43 -5.75 10.89
CA GLU A 38 -0.74 -6.27 12.05
C GLU A 38 0.44 -7.09 11.51
N LYS A 39 1.65 -6.52 11.63
CA LYS A 39 2.86 -7.12 11.08
C LYS A 39 3.00 -8.49 11.71
N ASP A 40 3.38 -9.48 10.91
CA ASP A 40 3.59 -10.82 11.44
C ASP A 40 4.56 -10.74 12.65
N PRO A 41 4.32 -11.46 13.75
CA PRO A 41 5.24 -11.47 14.90
C PRO A 41 6.70 -11.77 14.53
N LEU A 42 6.92 -12.47 13.41
CA LEU A 42 8.25 -12.82 12.91
C LEU A 42 8.82 -11.81 11.92
N PHE A 43 8.11 -10.71 11.60
CA PHE A 43 8.50 -9.69 10.64
C PHE A 43 9.91 -9.13 10.91
N PHE A 44 10.19 -8.70 12.14
CA PHE A 44 11.51 -8.15 12.49
C PHE A 44 12.62 -9.21 12.44
N LYS A 45 12.28 -10.48 12.70
CA LYS A 45 13.23 -11.58 12.60
C LYS A 45 13.53 -11.91 11.14
N ALA A 46 12.50 -11.88 10.29
CA ALA A 46 12.63 -12.02 8.83
C ALA A 46 13.50 -10.92 8.23
N LEU A 47 13.27 -9.66 8.63
CA LEU A 47 14.07 -8.52 8.20
C LEU A 47 15.56 -8.74 8.43
N LYS A 48 15.96 -9.20 9.63
CA LYS A 48 17.36 -9.49 9.96
C LYS A 48 17.98 -10.63 9.13
N ILE A 49 17.17 -11.54 8.61
CA ILE A 49 17.62 -12.63 7.75
C ILE A 49 17.81 -12.09 6.33
N VAL A 50 16.85 -11.29 5.85
CA VAL A 50 16.89 -10.65 4.54
C VAL A 50 18.04 -9.65 4.46
N GLU A 51 18.28 -8.81 5.47
CA GLU A 51 19.42 -7.86 5.48
C GLU A 51 20.80 -8.53 5.34
N LYS A 52 20.93 -9.80 5.70
CA LYS A 52 22.19 -10.55 5.61
C LYS A 52 22.43 -11.17 4.23
N ARG A 53 21.44 -11.12 3.34
CA ARG A 53 21.47 -11.77 2.03
C ARG A 53 20.96 -10.81 0.96
N GLU A 54 21.61 -10.78 -0.19
CA GLU A 54 21.10 -10.00 -1.32
C GLU A 54 19.76 -10.56 -1.82
N GLU A 55 19.57 -11.89 -1.77
CA GLU A 55 18.34 -12.56 -2.19
C GLU A 55 17.85 -13.57 -1.14
N THR A 56 16.55 -13.53 -0.86
CA THR A 56 15.91 -14.43 0.11
C THR A 56 14.64 -15.05 -0.46
N PRO A 57 14.70 -16.30 -0.95
CA PRO A 57 13.51 -17.03 -1.37
C PRO A 57 12.56 -17.33 -0.20
N ALA A 58 11.25 -17.33 -0.44
CA ALA A 58 10.25 -17.66 0.59
C ALA A 58 10.47 -19.05 1.20
N SER A 59 10.91 -20.02 0.41
CA SER A 59 11.23 -21.37 0.86
C SER A 59 12.41 -21.42 1.84
N PHE A 60 13.38 -20.51 1.69
CA PHE A 60 14.48 -20.36 2.63
C PHE A 60 13.99 -19.69 3.92
N LEU A 61 13.24 -18.60 3.79
CA LEU A 61 12.69 -17.88 4.94
C LEU A 61 11.77 -18.78 5.79
N ALA A 62 10.96 -19.62 5.14
CA ALA A 62 10.11 -20.61 5.79
C ALA A 62 10.90 -21.60 6.66
N LYS A 63 12.05 -22.08 6.16
CA LYS A 63 12.93 -23.00 6.88
C LYS A 63 13.63 -22.34 8.06
N GLU A 64 14.14 -21.12 7.88
CA GLU A 64 14.84 -20.38 8.94
C GLU A 64 13.92 -19.93 10.08
N LEU A 65 12.67 -19.57 9.74
CA LEU A 65 11.69 -19.14 10.72
C LEU A 65 10.83 -20.29 11.28
N GLY A 66 10.90 -21.49 10.70
CA GLY A 66 10.10 -22.64 11.10
C GLY A 66 8.60 -22.44 10.83
N ILE A 67 8.26 -21.76 9.74
CA ILE A 67 6.88 -21.43 9.35
C ILE A 67 6.51 -22.08 8.02
N ASP A 68 5.22 -22.06 7.69
CA ASP A 68 4.73 -22.49 6.40
C ASP A 68 5.15 -21.52 5.28
N GLN A 69 5.22 -22.05 4.06
CA GLN A 69 5.66 -21.28 2.90
C GLN A 69 4.75 -20.08 2.62
N LYS A 70 3.43 -20.21 2.78
CA LYS A 70 2.48 -19.12 2.54
C LYS A 70 2.68 -17.97 3.51
N ARG A 71 2.95 -18.27 4.78
CA ARG A 71 3.26 -17.24 5.78
C ARG A 71 4.60 -16.57 5.51
N ALA A 72 5.60 -17.31 5.04
CA ALA A 72 6.87 -16.72 4.61
C ALA A 72 6.70 -15.77 3.41
N GLU A 73 5.88 -16.14 2.42
CA GLU A 73 5.52 -15.27 1.28
C GLU A 73 4.85 -13.98 1.77
N LYS A 74 3.84 -14.09 2.65
CA LYS A 74 3.18 -12.90 3.24
C LYS A 74 4.15 -11.98 3.98
N ILE A 75 5.11 -12.54 4.73
CA ILE A 75 6.10 -11.72 5.43
C ILE A 75 7.02 -11.01 4.44
N LEU A 76 7.41 -11.66 3.35
CA LEU A 76 8.19 -11.02 2.29
C LEU A 76 7.40 -9.93 1.58
N ASP A 77 6.11 -10.13 1.32
CA ASP A 77 5.22 -9.11 0.75
C ASP A 77 5.11 -7.91 1.70
N GLN A 78 4.94 -8.14 3.01
CA GLN A 78 4.95 -7.08 4.01
C GLN A 78 6.28 -6.33 4.06
N LEU A 79 7.41 -7.04 3.90
CA LEU A 79 8.74 -6.43 3.86
C LEU A 79 8.92 -5.56 2.62
N ALA A 80 8.50 -6.05 1.44
CA ALA A 80 8.53 -5.29 0.20
C ALA A 80 7.63 -4.05 0.27
N TYR A 81 6.41 -4.19 0.81
CA TYR A 81 5.50 -3.06 1.03
C TYR A 81 6.09 -2.00 1.98
N ALA A 82 6.85 -2.45 2.99
CA ALA A 82 7.56 -1.57 3.91
C ALA A 82 8.88 -1.01 3.34
N GLY A 83 9.25 -1.36 2.11
CA GLY A 83 10.46 -0.85 1.42
C GLY A 83 11.76 -1.63 1.72
N TYR A 84 11.68 -2.80 2.33
CA TYR A 84 12.85 -3.63 2.71
C TYR A 84 13.22 -4.69 1.66
N GLY A 85 12.99 -4.42 0.38
CA GLY A 85 13.33 -5.31 -0.73
C GLY A 85 12.38 -5.15 -1.91
N GLU A 86 12.72 -5.80 -3.02
CA GLU A 86 11.90 -5.84 -4.23
C GLU A 86 11.40 -7.28 -4.46
N THR A 87 10.11 -7.45 -4.76
CA THR A 87 9.56 -8.75 -5.16
C THR A 87 9.83 -8.98 -6.64
N TYR A 88 10.81 -9.85 -6.92
CA TYR A 88 11.08 -10.31 -8.28
C TYR A 88 10.10 -11.42 -8.65
N TRP A 89 9.00 -11.06 -9.31
CA TRP A 89 8.20 -12.02 -10.06
C TRP A 89 9.01 -12.38 -11.30
N GLY A 90 9.86 -13.41 -11.20
CA GLY A 90 10.56 -13.93 -12.36
C GLY A 90 9.53 -14.28 -13.44
N GLU A 91 9.64 -13.67 -14.61
CA GLU A 91 8.95 -14.16 -15.80
C GLU A 91 9.40 -15.62 -16.01
N ALA A 92 8.43 -16.54 -15.92
CA ALA A 92 8.63 -17.97 -16.06
C ALA A 92 9.02 -18.38 -17.49
#